data_AF-A0A6L3F8D7-F1
#
_entry.id   AF-A0A6L3F8D7-F1
#
_cell.length_a   1.000
_cell.length_b   1.000
_cell.length_c   1.000
_cell.angle_alpha   90.00
_cell.angle_beta   90.00
_cell.angle_gamma   90.00
#
_symmetry.space_group_name_H-M   'P 1'
#
loop_
_entity.id
_entity.type
_entity.pdbx_description
1 polymer ?
#
loop_
_entity_poly.entity_id
_entity_poly.type
_entity_poly.pdbx_seq_one_letter_code
_entity_poly.pdbx_strand_id
1 'polypeptide(L)'
;MAQSISKAPQKTVWQTLISNRKIILWEVGGIFFINFMGSFLHYAFELSGFATPVAFIASVNESTWEHLKFFFWSGMIYTLIEYTYVKDDANNFAFAKGMGLLVTPLVVCLAFYSYVGVVVPLYGEGTLQGSITTGIIGIIAGQMVSSYYLQSPPLGKKMRNIGAGILVTLTLMFSTFTYFPPKFFLFQDFFGYKFTGQYGILEDYTDYKVFNLPEE
;
A
#
# COMPACT_ATOMS: atom_id res chain seq x y z
N MET A 1 41.64 17.56 22.96
CA MET A 1 41.72 16.91 21.62
C MET A 1 40.35 17.06 20.96
N ALA A 2 40.20 18.02 20.04
CA ALA A 2 38.98 18.14 19.24
C ALA A 2 39.08 17.15 18.07
N GLN A 3 38.27 16.09 18.08
CA GLN A 3 38.12 15.23 16.91
C GLN A 3 37.45 16.04 15.80
N SER A 4 38.16 16.24 14.69
CA SER A 4 37.55 16.79 13.48
C SER A 4 36.53 15.78 12.99
N ILE A 5 35.24 16.10 13.17
CA ILE A 5 34.16 15.38 12.50
C ILE A 5 34.33 15.71 11.02
N SER A 6 34.95 14.81 10.25
CA SER A 6 34.96 14.93 8.80
C SER A 6 33.51 14.84 8.35
N LYS A 7 32.91 15.99 8.02
CA LYS A 7 31.61 16.00 7.34
C LYS A 7 31.81 15.21 6.04
N ALA A 8 30.98 14.19 5.83
CA ALA A 8 30.97 13.46 4.57
C ALA A 8 30.92 14.47 3.40
N PRO A 9 31.68 14.25 2.32
CA PRO A 9 31.72 15.19 1.21
C PRO A 9 30.31 15.39 0.65
N GLN A 10 29.90 16.65 0.55
CA GLN A 10 28.58 17.03 0.05
C GLN A 10 28.50 16.66 -1.44
N LYS A 11 27.41 15.99 -1.85
CA LYS A 11 27.18 15.61 -3.26
C LYS A 11 27.27 16.85 -4.15
N THR A 12 27.87 16.71 -5.34
CA THR A 12 27.84 17.75 -6.37
C THR A 12 26.42 17.93 -6.92
N VAL A 13 26.17 19.04 -7.62
CA VAL A 13 24.88 19.28 -8.30
C VAL A 13 24.56 18.14 -9.27
N TRP A 14 25.55 17.68 -10.06
CA TRP A 14 25.38 16.58 -11.00
C TRP A 14 25.06 15.25 -10.32
N GLN A 15 25.75 14.92 -9.22
CA GLN A 15 25.46 13.72 -8.43
C GLN A 15 24.05 13.75 -7.85
N THR A 16 23.60 14.92 -7.38
CA THR A 16 22.25 15.12 -6.84
C THR A 16 21.19 14.89 -7.92
N LEU A 17 21.37 15.45 -9.11
CA LEU A 17 20.44 15.27 -10.23
C LEU A 17 20.34 13.80 -10.68
N ILE A 18 21.46 13.08 -10.72
CA ILE A 18 21.50 11.66 -11.07
C ILE A 18 20.76 10.82 -10.01
N SER A 19 21.05 11.03 -8.72
CA SER A 19 20.36 10.35 -7.63
C SER A 19 18.85 10.63 -7.67
N ASN A 20 18.43 11.88 -7.90
CA ASN A 20 17.02 12.27 -7.98
C ASN A 20 16.31 11.58 -9.15
N ARG A 21 16.91 11.55 -10.34
CA ARG A 21 16.35 10.84 -11.49
C ARG A 21 16.19 9.36 -11.21
N LYS A 22 17.18 8.74 -10.57
CA LYS A 22 17.11 7.33 -10.18
C LYS A 22 15.95 7.08 -9.20
N ILE A 23 15.81 7.91 -8.16
CA ILE A 23 14.70 7.82 -7.19
C ILE A 23 13.35 7.92 -7.91
N ILE A 24 13.18 8.89 -8.81
CA ILE A 24 11.93 9.07 -9.57
C ILE A 24 11.61 7.84 -10.43
N LEU A 25 12.60 7.26 -11.10
CA LEU A 25 12.40 6.05 -11.91
C LEU A 25 11.96 4.85 -11.06
N TRP A 26 12.51 4.70 -9.85
CA TRP A 26 12.08 3.67 -8.90
C TRP A 26 10.66 3.94 -8.42
N GLU A 27 10.33 5.15 -7.96
CA GLU A 27 8.96 5.47 -7.52
C GLU A 27 7.91 5.28 -8.64
N VAL A 28 8.25 5.59 -9.91
CA VAL A 28 7.39 5.28 -11.07
C VAL A 28 7.26 3.77 -11.28
N GLY A 29 8.37 3.02 -11.22
CA GLY A 29 8.33 1.56 -11.28
C GLY A 29 7.50 0.94 -10.15
N GLY A 30 7.51 1.56 -8.97
CA GLY A 30 6.72 1.18 -7.82
C GLY A 30 5.22 1.27 -8.07
N ILE A 31 4.76 2.30 -8.80
CA ILE A 31 3.35 2.40 -9.19
C ILE A 31 2.92 1.14 -9.96
N PHE A 32 3.69 0.72 -10.96
CA PHE A 32 3.36 -0.47 -11.76
C PHE A 32 3.45 -1.76 -10.95
N PHE A 33 4.53 -1.92 -10.17
CA PHE A 33 4.73 -3.10 -9.34
C PHE A 33 3.61 -3.27 -8.31
N ILE A 34 3.22 -2.20 -7.61
CA ILE A 34 2.22 -2.25 -6.55
C ILE A 34 0.84 -2.60 -7.13
N ASN A 35 0.49 -2.07 -8.31
CA ASN A 35 -0.77 -2.44 -8.98
C ASN A 35 -0.77 -3.91 -9.41
N PHE A 36 0.33 -4.39 -10.00
CA PHE A 36 0.44 -5.78 -10.43
C PHE A 36 0.42 -6.75 -9.23
N MET A 37 1.25 -6.51 -8.22
CA MET A 37 1.31 -7.32 -7.01
C MET A 37 0.00 -7.23 -6.22
N GLY A 38 -0.62 -6.05 -6.16
CA GLY A 38 -1.91 -5.86 -5.50
C GLY A 38 -3.01 -6.69 -6.16
N SER A 39 -3.04 -6.72 -7.51
CA SER A 39 -3.97 -7.58 -8.25
C SER A 39 -3.71 -9.07 -7.97
N PHE A 40 -2.46 -9.49 -7.88
CA PHE A 40 -2.12 -10.86 -7.49
C PHE A 40 -2.59 -11.18 -6.06
N LEU A 41 -2.31 -10.30 -5.10
CA LEU A 41 -2.70 -10.47 -3.70
C LEU A 41 -4.21 -10.36 -3.48
N HIS A 42 -4.95 -9.72 -4.40
CA HIS A 42 -6.41 -9.70 -4.37
C HIS A 42 -6.99 -11.12 -4.54
N TYR A 43 -6.38 -11.92 -5.43
CA TYR A 43 -6.80 -13.29 -5.73
C TYR A 43 -6.02 -14.37 -4.97
N ALA A 44 -4.90 -14.03 -4.33
CA ALA A 44 -4.00 -15.02 -3.73
C ALA A 44 -4.67 -15.89 -2.65
N PHE A 45 -5.68 -15.38 -1.94
CA PHE A 45 -6.40 -16.15 -0.94
C PHE A 45 -7.19 -17.30 -1.58
N GLU A 46 -7.96 -17.03 -2.63
CA GLU A 46 -8.65 -18.05 -3.41
C GLU A 46 -7.67 -19.03 -4.06
N LEU A 47 -6.61 -18.51 -4.71
CA LEU A 47 -5.58 -19.33 -5.37
C LEU A 47 -4.85 -20.29 -4.40
N SER A 48 -4.91 -20.00 -3.09
CA SER A 48 -4.35 -20.85 -2.05
C SER A 48 -5.34 -21.87 -1.47
N GLY A 49 -6.55 -21.96 -2.02
CA GLY A 49 -7.63 -22.76 -1.43
C GLY A 49 -8.15 -22.17 -0.12
N PHE A 50 -8.16 -20.83 0.00
CA PHE A 50 -8.58 -20.10 1.21
C PHE A 50 -7.75 -20.44 2.45
N ALA A 51 -6.45 -20.74 2.26
CA ALA A 51 -5.56 -21.09 3.35
C ALA A 51 -5.36 -19.91 4.32
N THR A 52 -5.76 -20.09 5.59
CA THR A 52 -5.71 -19.06 6.63
C THR A 52 -4.37 -18.31 6.74
N PRO A 53 -3.18 -18.94 6.58
CA PRO A 53 -1.91 -18.20 6.61
C PRO A 53 -1.78 -17.14 5.51
N VAL A 54 -2.40 -17.35 4.35
CA VAL A 54 -2.35 -16.42 3.20
C VAL A 54 -3.17 -15.15 3.47
N ALA A 55 -4.16 -15.23 4.37
CA ALA A 55 -4.94 -14.09 4.86
C ALA A 55 -4.07 -12.99 5.50
N PHE A 56 -2.83 -13.31 5.89
CA PHE A 56 -1.88 -12.33 6.42
C PHE A 56 -1.57 -11.21 5.41
N ILE A 57 -1.51 -11.52 4.11
CA ILE A 57 -1.21 -10.54 3.05
C ILE A 57 -2.33 -10.35 2.02
N ALA A 58 -3.07 -11.42 1.70
CA ALA A 58 -4.06 -11.43 0.62
C ALA A 58 -5.42 -10.94 1.12
N SER A 59 -6.25 -10.36 0.24
CA SER A 59 -7.62 -10.01 0.62
C SER A 59 -8.45 -11.26 0.89
N VAL A 60 -9.17 -11.26 2.01
CA VAL A 60 -10.07 -12.37 2.37
C VAL A 60 -11.54 -12.08 2.09
N ASN A 61 -11.88 -10.86 1.67
CA ASN A 61 -13.23 -10.44 1.28
C ASN A 61 -13.13 -9.12 0.49
N GLU A 62 -14.27 -8.53 0.11
CA GLU A 62 -14.35 -7.32 -0.70
C GLU A 62 -14.46 -6.03 0.13
N SER A 63 -14.19 -6.08 1.43
CA SER A 63 -14.16 -4.87 2.27
C SER A 63 -13.05 -3.91 1.84
N THR A 64 -13.25 -2.62 2.09
CA THR A 64 -12.24 -1.61 1.80
C THR A 64 -10.94 -1.90 2.55
N TRP A 65 -10.99 -2.40 3.78
CA TRP A 65 -9.81 -2.78 4.56
C TRP A 65 -8.93 -3.80 3.84
N GLU A 66 -9.53 -4.85 3.30
CA GLU A 66 -8.80 -5.90 2.59
C GLU A 66 -8.12 -5.35 1.32
N HIS A 67 -8.76 -4.38 0.66
CA HIS A 67 -8.14 -3.65 -0.45
C HIS A 67 -6.93 -2.82 -0.03
N LEU A 68 -7.06 -2.08 1.07
CA LEU A 68 -5.96 -1.31 1.64
C LEU A 68 -4.79 -2.22 2.06
N LYS A 69 -5.10 -3.41 2.60
CA LYS A 69 -4.11 -4.40 3.04
C LYS A 69 -3.24 -4.89 1.90
N PHE A 70 -3.82 -5.31 0.79
CA PHE A 70 -3.00 -5.81 -0.32
C PHE A 70 -2.16 -4.69 -0.96
N PHE A 71 -2.64 -3.44 -0.98
CA PHE A 71 -1.84 -2.29 -1.44
C PHE A 71 -0.66 -2.04 -0.50
N PHE A 72 -0.90 -2.10 0.81
CA PHE A 72 0.14 -1.95 1.81
C PHE A 72 1.22 -3.02 1.65
N TRP A 73 0.86 -4.31 1.58
CA TRP A 73 1.84 -5.39 1.45
C TRP A 73 2.60 -5.34 0.15
N SER A 74 1.93 -5.03 -0.95
CA SER A 74 2.58 -4.79 -2.25
C SER A 74 3.60 -3.66 -2.17
N GLY A 75 3.23 -2.54 -1.52
CA GLY A 75 4.12 -1.41 -1.31
C GLY A 75 5.25 -1.69 -0.33
N MET A 76 5.02 -2.52 0.68
CA MET A 76 6.03 -2.94 1.65
C MET A 76 7.07 -3.86 1.01
N ILE A 77 6.64 -4.83 0.21
CA ILE A 77 7.53 -5.68 -0.61
C ILE A 77 8.36 -4.80 -1.54
N TYR A 78 7.71 -3.87 -2.25
CA TYR A 78 8.42 -2.94 -3.14
C TYR A 78 9.44 -2.08 -2.38
N THR A 79 9.07 -1.59 -1.20
CA THR A 79 9.95 -0.80 -0.32
C THR A 79 11.22 -1.57 0.03
N LEU A 80 11.12 -2.87 0.34
CA LEU A 80 12.27 -3.72 0.64
C LEU A 80 13.16 -3.92 -0.58
N ILE A 81 12.57 -4.14 -1.76
CA ILE A 81 13.30 -4.25 -3.02
C ILE A 81 14.03 -2.95 -3.32
N GLU A 82 13.32 -1.83 -3.36
CA GLU A 82 13.84 -0.50 -3.67
C GLU A 82 14.98 -0.10 -2.72
N TYR A 83 14.89 -0.44 -1.43
CA TYR A 83 15.94 -0.17 -0.45
C TYR A 83 17.31 -0.68 -0.92
N THR A 84 17.35 -1.89 -1.50
CA THR A 84 18.61 -2.50 -1.96
C THR A 84 19.29 -1.72 -3.08
N TYR A 85 18.53 -0.93 -3.86
CA TYR A 85 19.04 -0.20 -5.01
C TYR A 85 19.20 1.30 -4.77
N VAL A 86 18.41 1.90 -3.89
CA VAL A 86 18.26 3.36 -3.78
C VAL A 86 18.77 3.92 -2.44
N LYS A 87 19.05 3.09 -1.43
CA LYS A 87 19.44 3.55 -0.07
C LYS A 87 20.64 4.51 -0.01
N ASP A 88 21.59 4.40 -0.94
CA ASP A 88 22.80 5.24 -0.97
C ASP A 88 22.56 6.55 -1.78
N ASP A 89 21.48 6.58 -2.56
CA ASP A 89 21.04 7.74 -3.33
C ASP A 89 20.03 8.60 -2.57
N ALA A 90 19.12 7.96 -1.83
CA ALA A 90 18.02 8.60 -1.14
C ALA A 90 18.36 9.05 0.28
N ASN A 91 17.71 10.14 0.67
CA ASN A 91 17.61 10.57 2.06
C ASN A 91 16.36 9.97 2.71
N ASN A 92 16.28 10.03 4.05
CA ASN A 92 15.03 9.87 4.80
C ASN A 92 14.24 8.57 4.55
N PHE A 93 14.88 7.51 4.05
CA PHE A 93 14.20 6.35 3.46
C PHE A 93 13.03 5.82 4.30
N ALA A 94 13.27 5.48 5.58
CA ALA A 94 12.21 4.97 6.45
C ALA A 94 11.04 5.96 6.65
N PHE A 95 11.32 7.26 6.71
CA PHE A 95 10.30 8.28 6.83
C PHE A 95 9.52 8.45 5.54
N ALA A 96 10.22 8.51 4.40
CA ALA A 96 9.60 8.63 3.09
C ALA A 96 8.65 7.46 2.78
N LYS A 97 9.12 6.22 2.94
CA LYS A 97 8.29 5.03 2.70
C LYS A 97 7.17 4.91 3.73
N GLY A 98 7.43 5.23 4.99
CA GLY A 98 6.40 5.28 6.03
C GLY A 98 5.27 6.25 5.68
N MET A 99 5.60 7.48 5.25
CA MET A 99 4.61 8.46 4.83
C MET A 99 3.89 8.06 3.55
N GLY A 100 4.59 7.50 2.55
CA GLY A 100 3.96 7.01 1.33
C GLY A 100 2.92 5.91 1.61
N LEU A 101 3.29 4.90 2.40
CA LEU A 101 2.40 3.80 2.80
C LEU A 101 1.28 4.22 3.75
N LEU A 102 1.43 5.35 4.46
CA LEU A 102 0.35 5.96 5.24
C LEU A 102 -0.61 6.76 4.36
N VAL A 103 -0.09 7.50 3.38
CA VAL A 103 -0.90 8.35 2.50
C VAL A 103 -1.75 7.54 1.53
N THR A 104 -1.21 6.45 0.97
CA THR A 104 -1.95 5.58 0.06
C THR A 104 -3.33 5.18 0.59
N PRO A 105 -3.47 4.54 1.76
CA PRO A 105 -4.79 4.13 2.25
C PRO A 105 -5.74 5.29 2.54
N LEU A 106 -5.23 6.45 2.98
CA LEU A 106 -6.05 7.64 3.21
C LEU A 106 -6.63 8.18 1.89
N VAL A 107 -5.81 8.25 0.85
CA VAL A 107 -6.23 8.73 -0.46
C VAL A 107 -7.13 7.71 -1.16
N VAL A 108 -6.86 6.40 -1.02
CA VAL A 108 -7.78 5.36 -1.52
C VAL A 108 -9.14 5.47 -0.85
N CYS A 109 -9.21 5.62 0.48
CA CYS A 109 -10.49 5.81 1.17
C CYS A 109 -11.24 7.03 0.64
N LEU A 110 -10.54 8.18 0.56
CA LEU A 110 -11.15 9.41 0.07
C LEU A 110 -11.67 9.25 -1.36
N ALA A 111 -10.86 8.69 -2.26
CA ALA A 111 -11.22 8.49 -3.66
C ALA A 111 -12.36 7.48 -3.82
N PHE A 112 -12.28 6.33 -3.14
CA PHE A 112 -13.27 5.26 -3.22
C PHE A 112 -14.64 5.68 -2.67
N TYR A 113 -14.70 6.31 -1.48
CA TYR A 113 -15.97 6.76 -0.94
C TYR A 113 -16.53 8.00 -1.66
N SER A 114 -15.67 8.83 -2.27
CA SER A 114 -16.16 9.86 -3.20
C SER A 114 -16.78 9.22 -4.44
N TYR A 115 -16.15 8.17 -4.98
CA TYR A 115 -16.65 7.43 -6.13
C TYR A 115 -18.00 6.74 -5.82
N VAL A 116 -18.07 5.96 -4.74
CA VAL A 116 -19.30 5.27 -4.31
C VAL A 116 -20.38 6.27 -3.87
N GLY A 117 -20.02 7.39 -3.24
CA GLY A 117 -20.98 8.37 -2.74
C GLY A 117 -21.53 9.33 -3.80
N VAL A 118 -20.80 9.55 -4.90
CA VAL A 118 -21.17 10.53 -5.94
C VAL A 118 -21.43 9.86 -7.27
N VAL A 119 -20.50 9.05 -7.78
CA VAL A 119 -20.58 8.50 -9.14
C VAL A 119 -21.60 7.38 -9.20
N VAL A 120 -21.57 6.42 -8.27
CA VAL A 120 -22.50 5.27 -8.30
C VAL A 120 -23.98 5.72 -8.26
N PRO A 121 -24.41 6.68 -7.42
CA PRO A 121 -25.78 7.19 -7.45
C PRO A 121 -26.16 7.93 -8.73
N LEU A 122 -25.19 8.60 -9.39
CA LEU A 122 -25.45 9.34 -10.64
C LEU A 122 -25.62 8.42 -11.85
N TYR A 123 -24.90 7.30 -11.89
CA TYR A 123 -24.90 6.38 -13.03
C TYR A 123 -25.70 5.08 -12.78
N GLY A 124 -26.14 4.85 -11.55
CA GLY A 124 -27.00 3.72 -11.16
C GLY A 124 -26.25 2.44 -10.82
N GLU A 125 -24.98 2.33 -11.19
CA GLU A 125 -24.13 1.17 -10.91
C GLU A 125 -22.67 1.58 -10.70
N GLY A 126 -21.94 0.75 -9.96
CA GLY A 126 -20.50 0.87 -9.85
C GLY A 126 -19.80 -0.04 -10.86
N THR A 127 -18.62 0.38 -11.28
CA THR A 127 -17.81 -0.26 -12.31
C THR A 127 -16.46 -0.67 -11.75
N LEU A 128 -15.96 -1.81 -12.22
CA LEU A 128 -14.62 -2.29 -11.88
C LEU A 128 -13.54 -1.25 -12.22
N GLN A 129 -13.68 -0.57 -13.37
CA GLN A 129 -12.75 0.48 -13.79
C GLN A 129 -12.73 1.65 -12.81
N GLY A 130 -13.89 2.05 -12.29
CA GLY A 130 -13.99 3.11 -11.28
C GLY A 130 -13.27 2.72 -9.99
N SER A 131 -13.55 1.53 -9.46
CA SER A 131 -12.89 1.01 -8.26
C SER A 131 -11.37 0.91 -8.43
N ILE A 132 -10.88 0.34 -9.53
CA ILE A 132 -9.43 0.24 -9.82
C ILE A 132 -8.78 1.63 -9.89
N THR A 133 -9.44 2.59 -10.54
CA THR A 133 -8.92 3.96 -10.68
C THR A 133 -8.70 4.61 -9.32
N THR A 134 -9.59 4.39 -8.35
CA THR A 134 -9.43 4.95 -7.00
C THR A 134 -8.20 4.39 -6.27
N GLY A 135 -7.91 3.10 -6.46
CA GLY A 135 -6.68 2.45 -5.99
C GLY A 135 -5.43 3.07 -6.61
N ILE A 136 -5.41 3.21 -7.93
CA ILE A 136 -4.29 3.82 -8.68
C ILE A 136 -4.00 5.24 -8.19
N ILE A 137 -5.03 6.07 -8.00
CA ILE A 137 -4.87 7.44 -7.48
C ILE A 137 -4.18 7.44 -6.11
N GLY A 138 -4.58 6.55 -5.21
CA GLY A 138 -3.95 6.43 -3.89
C GLY A 138 -2.50 5.96 -3.94
N ILE A 139 -2.18 5.01 -4.82
CA ILE A 139 -0.80 4.55 -5.03
C ILE A 139 0.06 5.70 -5.57
N ILE A 140 -0.40 6.41 -6.59
CA ILE A 140 0.31 7.56 -7.18
C ILE A 140 0.58 8.62 -6.09
N ALA A 141 -0.43 8.99 -5.30
CA ALA A 141 -0.26 9.97 -4.24
C ALA A 141 0.77 9.52 -3.19
N GLY A 142 0.75 8.25 -2.79
CA GLY A 142 1.74 7.68 -1.87
C GLY A 142 3.16 7.70 -2.44
N GLN A 143 3.35 7.32 -3.70
CA GLN A 143 4.66 7.37 -4.36
C GLN A 143 5.14 8.82 -4.56
N MET A 144 4.24 9.77 -4.84
CA MET A 144 4.61 11.19 -4.90
C MET A 144 5.13 11.70 -3.54
N VAL A 145 4.46 11.35 -2.44
CA VAL A 145 4.89 11.73 -1.09
C VAL A 145 6.22 11.07 -0.71
N SER A 146 6.37 9.78 -1.04
CA SER A 146 7.62 9.05 -0.83
C SER A 146 8.77 9.69 -1.62
N SER A 147 8.61 9.87 -2.92
CA SER A 147 9.59 10.51 -3.81
C SER A 147 10.02 11.89 -3.32
N TYR A 148 9.08 12.71 -2.83
CA TYR A 148 9.38 14.02 -2.26
C TYR A 148 10.32 13.92 -1.06
N TYR A 149 10.03 13.05 -0.09
CA TYR A 149 10.86 12.91 1.11
C TYR A 149 12.19 12.21 0.86
N LEU A 150 12.26 11.29 -0.11
CA LEU A 150 13.52 10.63 -0.52
C LEU A 150 14.53 11.64 -1.09
N GLN A 151 14.03 12.66 -1.80
CA GLN A 151 14.86 13.71 -2.44
C GLN A 151 15.06 14.94 -1.55
N SER A 152 14.29 15.06 -0.46
CA SER A 152 14.41 16.16 0.49
C SER A 152 15.72 16.12 1.26
N PRO A 153 16.18 17.26 1.84
CA PRO A 153 17.35 17.28 2.71
C PRO A 153 17.25 16.24 3.85
N PRO A 154 18.39 15.71 4.33
CA PRO A 154 18.40 14.75 5.43
C PRO A 154 17.67 15.28 6.67
N LEU A 155 16.71 14.50 7.15
CA LEU A 155 15.99 14.72 8.38
C LEU A 155 16.75 14.06 9.55
N GLY A 156 16.58 14.62 10.74
CA GLY A 156 17.22 14.09 11.94
C GLY A 156 16.73 12.70 12.34
N LYS A 157 17.46 12.07 13.27
CA LYS A 157 17.18 10.72 13.81
C LYS A 157 15.72 10.55 14.29
N LYS A 158 15.11 11.61 14.84
CA LYS A 158 13.71 11.60 15.29
C LYS A 158 12.75 11.24 14.14
N MET A 159 12.91 11.85 12.97
CA MET A 159 12.03 11.61 11.82
C MET A 159 12.21 10.21 11.25
N ARG A 160 13.44 9.71 11.22
CA ARG A 160 13.72 8.30 10.86
C ARG A 160 12.98 7.33 11.79
N ASN A 161 13.01 7.58 13.10
CA ASN A 161 12.31 6.74 14.08
C ASN A 161 10.78 6.84 13.93
N ILE A 162 10.24 8.03 13.63
CA ILE A 162 8.81 8.20 13.32
C ILE A 162 8.44 7.37 12.09
N GLY A 163 9.23 7.46 11.02
CA GLY A 163 9.04 6.65 9.82
C GLY A 163 9.01 5.15 10.09
N ALA A 164 10.00 4.66 10.84
CA ALA A 164 10.03 3.25 11.27
C ALA A 164 8.82 2.88 12.14
N GLY A 165 8.41 3.77 13.06
CA GLY A 165 7.21 3.56 13.89
C GLY A 165 5.92 3.47 13.08
N ILE A 166 5.77 4.31 12.04
CA ILE A 166 4.64 4.23 11.11
C ILE A 166 4.65 2.88 10.39
N LEU A 167 5.79 2.47 9.83
CA LEU A 167 5.90 1.18 9.12
C LEU A 167 5.54 -0.01 10.02
N VAL A 168 6.05 -0.04 11.25
CA VAL A 168 5.72 -1.09 12.23
C VAL A 168 4.24 -1.07 12.58
N THR A 169 3.67 0.11 12.83
CA THR A 169 2.25 0.25 13.17
C THR A 169 1.35 -0.23 12.05
N LEU A 170 1.60 0.21 10.81
CA LEU A 170 0.84 -0.24 9.64
C LEU A 170 0.98 -1.74 9.42
N THR A 171 2.20 -2.29 9.56
CA THR A 171 2.43 -3.73 9.46
C THR A 171 1.57 -4.48 10.46
N LEU A 172 1.58 -4.07 11.74
CA LEU A 172 0.78 -4.71 12.78
C LEU A 172 -0.72 -4.61 12.48
N MET A 173 -1.22 -3.43 12.10
CA MET A 173 -2.63 -3.25 11.77
C MET A 173 -3.06 -4.15 10.60
N PHE A 174 -2.38 -4.05 9.45
CA PHE A 174 -2.70 -4.80 8.24
C PHE A 174 -2.48 -6.31 8.37
N SER A 175 -1.66 -6.75 9.34
CA SER A 175 -1.46 -8.17 9.65
C SER A 175 -2.52 -8.75 10.59
N THR A 176 -3.18 -7.92 11.41
CA THR A 176 -3.99 -8.43 12.55
C THR A 176 -5.48 -8.24 12.36
N PHE A 177 -5.92 -7.11 11.79
CA PHE A 177 -7.34 -6.79 11.75
C PHE A 177 -8.14 -7.64 10.74
N THR A 178 -7.51 -8.39 9.86
CA THR A 178 -8.20 -9.45 9.09
C THR A 178 -8.73 -10.57 9.98
N TYR A 179 -7.97 -10.93 11.03
CA TYR A 179 -8.34 -11.99 11.97
C TYR A 179 -9.26 -11.47 13.09
N PHE A 180 -9.09 -10.20 13.45
CA PHE A 180 -9.86 -9.54 14.50
C PHE A 180 -10.48 -8.23 13.96
N PRO A 181 -11.40 -8.31 12.98
CA PRO A 181 -11.92 -7.13 12.31
C PRO A 181 -12.74 -6.27 13.27
N PRO A 182 -12.41 -4.98 13.43
CA PRO A 182 -13.29 -4.03 14.05
C PRO A 182 -14.65 -3.99 13.32
N LYS A 183 -15.75 -4.00 14.08
CA LYS A 183 -17.10 -4.04 13.50
C LYS A 183 -17.57 -2.66 13.04
N PHE A 184 -16.97 -2.14 11.97
CA PHE A 184 -17.39 -0.91 11.29
C PHE A 184 -17.20 -1.00 9.76
N PHE A 185 -17.77 -0.05 9.03
CA PHE A 185 -17.95 -0.12 7.57
C PHE A 185 -16.67 -0.40 6.76
N LEU A 186 -15.50 0.02 7.23
CA LEU A 186 -14.23 -0.20 6.50
C LEU A 186 -13.86 -1.69 6.43
N PHE A 187 -14.23 -2.47 7.45
CA PHE A 187 -13.92 -3.89 7.59
C PHE A 187 -15.06 -4.80 7.16
N GLN A 188 -16.25 -4.22 6.94
CA GLN A 188 -17.41 -4.96 6.52
C GLN A 188 -17.26 -5.31 5.05
N ASP A 189 -17.49 -6.58 4.74
CA ASP A 189 -17.49 -7.04 3.37
C ASP A 189 -18.52 -6.25 2.53
N PHE A 190 -18.05 -5.77 1.37
CA PHE A 190 -18.75 -4.83 0.50
C PHE A 190 -18.93 -5.39 -0.92
N PHE A 191 -19.44 -6.62 -0.99
CA PHE A 191 -19.64 -7.33 -2.24
C PHE A 191 -20.76 -6.71 -3.09
N GLY A 192 -20.50 -6.51 -4.39
CA GLY A 192 -21.51 -5.99 -5.33
C GLY A 192 -22.07 -4.60 -4.95
N TYR A 193 -21.25 -3.74 -4.34
CA TYR A 193 -21.65 -2.42 -3.82
C TYR A 193 -22.70 -2.47 -2.70
N LYS A 194 -22.76 -3.58 -1.96
CA LYS A 194 -23.66 -3.75 -0.80
C LYS A 194 -22.88 -4.30 0.38
N PHE A 195 -23.18 -3.78 1.56
CA PHE A 195 -22.63 -4.31 2.80
C PHE A 195 -23.34 -5.61 3.17
N THR A 196 -22.58 -6.70 3.32
CA THR A 196 -23.14 -8.04 3.59
C THR A 196 -23.39 -8.29 5.08
N GLY A 197 -22.68 -7.58 5.97
CA GLY A 197 -22.73 -7.83 7.42
C GLY A 197 -21.66 -8.77 7.93
N GLN A 198 -20.86 -9.33 7.02
CA GLN A 198 -19.73 -10.20 7.34
C GLN A 198 -18.43 -9.41 7.43
N TYR A 199 -17.45 -9.97 8.12
CA TYR A 199 -16.17 -9.31 8.44
C TYR A 199 -15.04 -10.34 8.45
N GLY A 200 -13.84 -9.93 8.04
CA GLY A 200 -12.66 -10.80 8.04
C GLY A 200 -12.82 -12.05 7.16
N ILE A 201 -12.33 -13.19 7.64
CA ILE A 201 -12.42 -14.48 6.95
C ILE A 201 -13.88 -14.97 7.01
N LEU A 202 -14.46 -15.26 5.85
CA LEU A 202 -15.85 -15.66 5.68
C LEU A 202 -16.03 -17.16 5.93
N GLU A 203 -17.26 -17.57 6.29
CA GLU A 203 -17.62 -18.98 6.47
C GLU A 203 -17.87 -19.70 5.14
N ASP A 204 -18.30 -18.95 4.11
CA ASP A 204 -18.60 -19.46 2.77
C ASP A 204 -18.03 -18.50 1.72
N TYR A 205 -17.31 -19.08 0.75
CA TYR A 205 -16.64 -18.39 -0.35
C TYR A 205 -17.24 -18.71 -1.72
N THR A 206 -18.38 -19.40 -1.78
CA THR A 206 -18.99 -19.85 -3.04
C THR A 206 -19.17 -18.71 -4.05
N ASP A 207 -19.64 -17.55 -3.60
CA ASP A 207 -19.88 -16.38 -4.46
C ASP A 207 -18.61 -15.59 -4.84
N TYR A 208 -17.47 -15.91 -4.21
CA TYR A 208 -16.18 -15.22 -4.39
C TYR A 208 -15.22 -16.01 -5.27
N LYS A 209 -15.58 -17.25 -5.67
CA LYS A 209 -14.75 -18.06 -6.57
C LYS A 209 -14.72 -17.47 -7.98
N VAL A 210 -13.55 -17.03 -8.42
CA VAL A 210 -13.29 -16.56 -9.79
C VAL A 210 -12.59 -17.65 -10.62
N PHE A 211 -11.79 -18.50 -9.98
CA PHE A 211 -11.05 -19.58 -10.62
C PHE A 211 -11.74 -20.92 -10.37
N ASN A 212 -11.99 -21.67 -11.46
CA ASN A 212 -12.47 -23.06 -11.38
C ASN A 212 -11.31 -24.00 -10.99
N LEU A 213 -10.86 -23.91 -9.74
CA LEU A 213 -9.84 -24.82 -9.21
C LEU A 213 -10.44 -26.22 -9.02
N PRO A 214 -9.71 -27.31 -9.34
CA PRO A 214 -10.16 -28.67 -9.06
C PRO A 214 -10.39 -28.85 -7.56
N GLU A 215 -11.47 -29.52 -7.17
CA GLU A 215 -11.64 -29.98 -5.78
C GLU A 215 -10.62 -31.10 -5.52
N GLU A 216 -9.78 -30.95 -4.49
CA GLU A 216 -8.86 -32.00 -4.01
C GLU A 216 -9.58 -33.06 -3.16
#